data_AF-A0A6N4ULE1-F1
#
_entry.id   AF-A0A6N4ULE1-F1
#
_cell.length_a   1.000
_cell.length_b   1.000
_cell.length_c   1.000
_cell.angle_alpha   90.00
_cell.angle_beta   90.00
_cell.angle_gamma   90.00
#
_symmetry.space_group_name_H-M   'P 1'
#
loop_
_entity.id
_entity.type
_entity.pdbx_description
1 polymer ?
#
loop_
_entity_poly.entity_id
_entity_poly.type
_entity_poly.pdbx_seq_one_letter_code
_entity_poly.pdbx_strand_id
1 'polypeptide(L)'
;MTTIQQGRMPPGWERVVAEDRSEEYDWIPLRLPPDVTRISASIRLSIEAEYRGWELTRVRAYTDGSRRVLLRRKKSASSMPGTPKAPSL
;
A
#
# COMPACT_ATOMS: atom_id res chain seq x y z
N MET A 1 -10.32 -17.50 -7.21
CA MET A 1 -10.24 -16.22 -6.47
C MET A 1 -8.82 -15.69 -6.57
N THR A 2 -8.56 -14.67 -7.39
CA THR A 2 -7.20 -14.11 -7.53
C THR A 2 -6.95 -13.15 -6.38
N THR A 3 -6.01 -13.52 -5.50
CA THR A 3 -5.69 -12.76 -4.30
C THR A 3 -4.51 -11.81 -4.57
N ILE A 4 -4.68 -10.53 -4.24
CA ILE A 4 -3.57 -9.58 -4.17
C ILE A 4 -2.83 -9.90 -2.88
N GLN A 5 -1.57 -10.29 -3.00
CA GLN A 5 -0.76 -10.67 -1.84
C GLN A 5 0.12 -9.50 -1.42
N GLN A 6 0.22 -9.28 -0.10
CA GLN A 6 1.31 -8.49 0.46
C GLN A 6 2.60 -9.26 0.20
N GLY A 7 3.48 -8.68 -0.62
CA GLY A 7 4.72 -9.31 -1.05
C GLY A 7 5.88 -8.93 -0.15
N ARG A 8 7.04 -9.57 -0.36
CA ARG A 8 8.31 -9.01 0.15
C ARG A 8 8.66 -7.75 -0.64
N MET A 9 9.26 -6.77 0.04
CA MET A 9 9.83 -5.58 -0.61
C MET A 9 10.74 -6.00 -1.78
N PRO A 10 10.57 -5.44 -2.98
CA PRO A 10 11.42 -5.76 -4.12
C PRO A 10 12.81 -5.12 -4.00
N PRO A 11 13.85 -5.79 -4.50
CA PRO A 11 15.18 -5.20 -4.59
C PRO A 11 15.17 -3.86 -5.33
N GLY A 12 15.80 -2.87 -4.70
CA GLY A 12 15.93 -1.49 -5.17
C GLY A 12 14.77 -0.58 -4.77
N TRP A 13 13.71 -1.11 -4.14
CA TRP A 13 12.65 -0.30 -3.55
C TRP A 13 12.92 0.00 -2.07
N GLU A 14 13.80 -0.77 -1.42
CA GLU A 14 14.27 -0.46 -0.06
C GLU A 14 14.86 0.94 0.01
N ARG A 15 15.58 1.36 -1.04
CA ARG A 15 16.13 2.72 -1.13
C ARG A 15 15.06 3.81 -1.20
N VAL A 16 13.94 3.56 -1.88
CA VAL A 16 12.82 4.52 -1.95
C VAL A 16 12.25 4.76 -0.56
N VAL A 17 12.08 3.68 0.20
CA VAL A 17 11.61 3.75 1.58
C VAL A 17 12.65 4.40 2.49
N ALA A 18 13.94 4.12 2.29
CA ALA A 18 15.02 4.71 3.10
C ALA A 18 15.30 6.20 2.78
N GLU A 19 15.05 6.65 1.55
CA GLU A 19 15.14 8.06 1.15
C GLU A 19 14.03 8.91 1.80
N ASP A 20 12.89 8.29 2.12
CA ASP A 20 11.83 8.89 2.94
C ASP A 20 12.25 8.86 4.42
N ARG A 21 13.12 9.80 4.80
CA ARG A 21 13.74 9.89 6.14
C ARG A 21 12.77 10.25 7.25
N SER A 22 11.54 10.59 6.91
CA SER A 22 10.56 11.13 7.85
C SER A 22 9.94 10.08 8.76
N GLU A 23 10.05 8.78 8.45
CA GLU A 23 9.31 7.68 9.12
C GLU A 23 7.78 7.92 9.25
N GLU A 24 7.28 8.97 8.61
CA GLU A 24 5.90 9.47 8.65
C GLU A 24 4.96 8.62 7.81
N TYR A 25 5.49 7.70 6.99
CA TYR A 25 4.71 6.90 6.08
C TYR A 25 4.81 5.40 6.41
N ASP A 26 3.67 4.73 6.32
CA ASP A 26 3.58 3.28 6.20
C ASP A 26 3.73 2.88 4.74
N TRP A 27 4.40 1.76 4.50
CA TRP A 27 4.70 1.27 3.14
C TRP A 27 4.22 -0.17 2.99
N ILE A 28 3.50 -0.46 1.90
CA ILE A 28 3.04 -1.82 1.60
C ILE A 28 3.41 -2.20 0.16
N PRO A 29 4.30 -3.20 0.00
CA PRO A 29 4.51 -3.83 -1.30
C PRO A 29 3.41 -4.86 -1.60
N LEU A 30 2.77 -4.71 -2.76
CA LEU A 30 1.78 -5.64 -3.28
C LEU A 30 2.33 -6.38 -4.51
N ARG A 31 1.97 -7.66 -4.64
CA ARG A 31 2.15 -8.42 -5.88
C ARG A 31 0.79 -8.64 -6.54
N LEU A 32 0.68 -8.20 -7.78
CA LEU A 32 -0.45 -8.44 -8.67
C LEU A 32 -0.11 -9.63 -9.59
N PRO A 33 -0.89 -10.71 -9.54
CA PRO A 33 -0.78 -11.82 -10.48
C PRO A 33 -1.00 -11.40 -11.95
N PRO A 34 -0.47 -12.17 -12.92
CA PRO A 34 -0.59 -11.85 -14.35
C PRO A 34 -2.04 -11.90 -14.87
N ASP A 35 -2.91 -12.69 -14.24
CA ASP A 35 -4.33 -12.80 -14.60
C ASP A 35 -5.17 -11.59 -14.15
N VAL A 36 -4.62 -10.74 -13.27
CA VAL A 36 -5.25 -9.46 -12.96
C VAL A 36 -5.05 -8.55 -14.17
N THR A 37 -6.12 -8.03 -14.76
CA THR A 37 -6.00 -7.08 -15.87
C THR A 37 -5.46 -5.72 -15.41
N ARG A 38 -5.04 -4.87 -16.34
CA ARG A 38 -4.68 -3.49 -16.01
C ARG A 38 -5.86 -2.71 -15.41
N ILE A 39 -7.03 -2.82 -16.03
CA ILE A 39 -8.25 -2.10 -15.61
C ILE A 39 -8.67 -2.52 -14.21
N SER A 40 -8.74 -3.83 -13.94
CA SER A 40 -9.11 -4.34 -12.61
C SER A 40 -8.11 -3.92 -11.53
N ALA A 41 -6.81 -3.90 -11.85
CA ALA A 41 -5.80 -3.39 -10.93
C ALA A 41 -6.00 -1.90 -10.64
N SER A 42 -6.20 -1.07 -11.67
CA SER A 42 -6.42 0.36 -11.52
C SER A 42 -7.63 0.65 -10.62
N ILE A 43 -8.77 0.02 -10.87
CA ILE A 43 -9.98 0.20 -10.05
C ILE A 43 -9.72 -0.14 -8.58
N ARG A 44 -9.10 -1.30 -8.30
CA ARG A 44 -8.81 -1.71 -6.93
C ARG A 44 -7.86 -0.76 -6.21
N LEU A 45 -6.79 -0.33 -6.90
CA LEU A 45 -5.81 0.59 -6.33
C LEU A 45 -6.41 1.99 -6.10
N SER A 46 -7.29 2.46 -6.99
CA SER A 46 -8.04 3.70 -6.80
C SER A 46 -8.97 3.63 -5.58
N ILE A 47 -9.67 2.52 -5.36
CA ILE A 47 -10.50 2.33 -4.16
C ILE A 47 -9.64 2.37 -2.90
N GLU A 48 -8.49 1.70 -2.87
CA GLU A 48 -7.58 1.75 -1.73
C GLU A 48 -7.03 3.17 -1.46
N ALA A 49 -6.76 3.93 -2.52
CA ALA A 49 -6.36 5.33 -2.39
C ALA A 49 -7.46 6.20 -1.79
N GLU A 50 -8.67 6.09 -2.34
CA GLU A 50 -9.79 6.92 -1.95
C GLU A 50 -10.27 6.64 -0.52
N TYR A 51 -10.40 5.36 -0.16
CA TYR A 51 -11.05 4.97 1.09
C TYR A 51 -10.10 4.57 2.21
N ARG A 52 -8.85 4.23 1.89
CA ARG A 52 -7.85 3.83 2.91
C ARG A 52 -6.64 4.76 2.98
N GLY A 53 -6.59 5.78 2.12
CA GLY A 53 -5.50 6.75 2.05
C GLY A 53 -4.21 6.18 1.47
N TRP A 54 -4.25 5.05 0.76
CA TRP A 54 -3.07 4.45 0.14
C TRP A 54 -2.71 5.11 -1.19
N GLU A 55 -1.60 5.81 -1.23
CA GLU A 55 -1.09 6.41 -2.46
C GLU A 55 -0.18 5.45 -3.22
N LEU A 56 -0.37 5.37 -4.54
CA LEU A 56 0.51 4.61 -5.43
C LEU A 56 1.83 5.36 -5.63
N THR A 57 2.95 4.75 -5.20
CA THR A 57 4.28 5.38 -5.31
C THR A 57 5.10 4.81 -6.47
N ARG A 58 5.16 3.48 -6.59
CA ARG A 58 5.93 2.81 -7.65
C ARG A 58 5.21 1.60 -8.21
N VAL A 59 5.47 1.34 -9.49
CA VAL A 59 5.00 0.14 -10.19
C VAL A 59 6.16 -0.45 -10.98
N ARG A 60 6.32 -1.77 -10.93
CA ARG A 60 7.25 -2.53 -11.78
C ARG A 60 6.51 -3.70 -12.42
N ALA A 61 6.55 -3.77 -13.74
CA ALA A 61 6.07 -4.93 -14.49
C ALA A 61 7.20 -5.93 -14.70
N TYR A 62 6.86 -7.21 -14.72
CA TYR A 62 7.77 -8.31 -14.97
C TYR A 62 7.37 -9.04 -16.26
N THR A 63 8.31 -9.78 -16.84
CA THR A 63 8.11 -10.53 -18.09
C THR A 63 7.14 -11.70 -17.94
N ASP A 64 6.96 -12.21 -16.72
CA ASP A 64 5.94 -13.22 -16.38
C ASP A 64 4.50 -12.65 -16.34
N GLY A 65 4.33 -11.37 -16.70
CA GLY A 65 3.06 -10.64 -16.65
C GLY A 65 2.67 -10.17 -15.26
N SER A 66 3.37 -10.60 -14.22
CA SER A 66 3.11 -10.12 -12.86
C SER A 66 3.55 -8.67 -12.71
N ARG A 67 2.94 -7.97 -11.76
CA ARG A 67 3.30 -6.60 -11.42
C ARG A 67 3.53 -6.50 -9.94
N ARG A 68 4.51 -5.71 -9.54
CA ARG A 68 4.63 -5.26 -8.16
C ARG A 68 4.26 -3.79 -8.06
N VAL A 69 3.65 -3.43 -6.95
CA VAL A 69 3.18 -2.08 -6.65
C VAL A 69 3.66 -1.74 -5.24
N LEU A 70 4.17 -0.53 -5.07
CA LEU A 70 4.47 0.04 -3.75
C LEU A 70 3.43 1.10 -3.43
N LEU A 71 2.71 0.88 -2.34
CA LEU A 71 1.78 1.84 -1.78
C LEU A 71 2.41 2.51 -0.57
N ARG A 72 2.06 3.77 -0.32
CA ARG A 72 2.40 4.50 0.89
C ARG A 72 1.17 5.14 1.51
N ARG A 73 1.16 5.33 2.82
CA ARG A 73 0.13 6.11 3.52
C ARG A 73 0.76 6.86 4.67
N LYS A 74 0.38 8.11 4.89
CA LYS A 74 0.85 8.87 6.06
C LYS A 74 0.34 8.22 7.35
N LYS A 75 1.22 7.95 8.29
CA LYS A 75 0.89 7.54 9.66
C LYS A 75 0.09 8.66 10.30
N SER A 76 -1.15 8.38 10.64
CA SER A 76 -1.96 9.32 11.42
C SER A 76 -1.38 9.36 12.84
N ALA A 77 -0.98 10.55 13.31
CA ALA A 77 -0.52 10.76 14.69
C ALA A 77 -1.59 10.38 15.75
N SER A 78 -2.82 10.13 15.33
CA SER A 78 -3.98 9.81 16.18
C SER A 78 -4.16 8.33 16.52
N SER A 79 -3.30 7.40 16.06
CA SER A 79 -3.34 6.01 16.54
C SER A 79 -2.55 5.85 17.85
N MET A 80 -2.80 6.72 18.83
CA MET A 80 -2.52 6.44 20.23
C MET A 80 -3.75 5.71 20.78
N PRO A 81 -3.66 4.44 21.21
CA PRO A 81 -4.77 3.75 21.86
C PRO A 81 -4.91 4.30 23.29
N GLY A 82 -5.65 5.39 23.43
CA GLY A 82 -5.85 6.04 24.71
C GLY A 82 -7.01 7.02 24.67
N THR A 83 -8.24 6.49 24.74
CA THR A 83 -9.35 6.89 25.63
C THR A 83 -10.70 6.49 25.00
N PRO A 84 -11.42 5.49 25.53
CA PRO A 84 -12.86 5.48 25.40
C PRO A 84 -13.42 6.55 26.34
N LYS A 85 -13.78 7.72 25.82
CA LYS A 85 -14.68 8.64 26.54
C LYS A 85 -16.11 8.13 26.35
N ALA A 86 -16.52 7.18 27.18
CA ALA A 86 -17.93 6.92 27.39
C ALA A 86 -18.48 8.04 28.29
N PRO A 87 -19.54 8.78 27.90
CA PRO A 87 -20.21 9.68 28.82
C PRO A 87 -20.95 8.84 29.86
N SER A 88 -20.53 8.93 31.12
CA SER A 88 -21.34 8.53 32.26
C SER A 88 -22.52 9.49 32.36
N LEU A 89 -23.75 8.98 32.18
CA LEU A 89 -25.00 9.41 32.85
C LEU A 89 -26.15 8.50 32.39
#